data_AF-A0A495IYV8-F1
#
_entry.id   AF-A0A495IYV8-F1
#
_cell.length_a   1.000
_cell.length_b   1.000
_cell.length_c   1.000
_cell.angle_alpha   90.00
_cell.angle_beta   90.00
_cell.angle_gamma   90.00
#
_symmetry.space_group_name_H-M   'P 1'
#
loop_
_entity.id
_entity.type
_entity.pdbx_description
1 polymer ?
#
loop_
_entity_poly.entity_id
_entity_poly.type
_entity_poly.pdbx_seq_one_letter_code
_entity_poly.pdbx_strand_id
1 'polypeptide(L)' 'MENNKTHTVDELRLLYSISPAKLRKHLKLNEKIYTDDDGISQLEGMLRNCKVIYELKTHDIPGRKVYEITIGEKQAI' A
#
# COMPACT_ATOMS: atom_id res chain seq x y z
N MET A 1 15.39 16.18 -5.20
CA MET A 1 13.94 16.45 -5.08
C MET A 1 13.28 15.17 -4.60
N GLU A 2 13.00 15.07 -3.30
CA GLU A 2 12.27 13.94 -2.71
C GLU A 2 10.80 14.03 -3.14
N ASN A 3 10.38 13.13 -4.03
CA ASN A 3 8.98 12.96 -4.39
C ASN A 3 8.32 12.03 -3.37
N ASN A 4 8.07 12.53 -2.15
CA ASN A 4 7.21 11.83 -1.18
C ASN A 4 5.75 12.07 -1.57
N LYS A 5 5.32 11.38 -2.64
CA LYS A 5 3.91 11.34 -3.01
C LYS A 5 3.22 10.30 -2.14
N THR A 6 2.51 10.76 -1.11
CA THR A 6 1.66 9.89 -0.29
C THR A 6 0.45 9.51 -1.11
N HIS A 7 0.37 8.23 -1.51
CA HIS A 7 -0.79 7.70 -2.23
C HIS A 7 -1.92 7.38 -1.26
N THR A 8 -3.15 7.74 -1.64
CA THR A 8 -4.34 7.38 -0.85
C THR A 8 -4.83 6.00 -1.24
N VAL A 9 -5.52 5.31 -0.32
CA VAL A 9 -6.14 4.00 -0.60
C VAL A 9 -7.12 4.08 -1.77
N ASP A 10 -7.85 5.20 -1.92
CA ASP A 10 -8.78 5.42 -3.03
C ASP A 10 -8.07 5.47 -4.40
N GLU A 11 -6.91 6.12 -4.49
CA GLU A 11 -6.11 6.11 -5.73
C GLU A 11 -5.66 4.69 -6.10
N LEU A 12 -5.17 3.93 -5.12
CA LEU A 12 -4.75 2.54 -5.32
C LEU A 12 -5.91 1.64 -5.72
N ARG A 13 -7.08 1.86 -5.12
CA ARG A 13 -8.33 1.17 -5.45
C ARG A 13 -8.79 1.46 -6.87
N LEU A 14 -8.72 2.71 -7.31
CA LEU A 14 -9.05 3.09 -8.69
C LEU A 14 -8.12 2.37 -9.67
N LEU A 15 -6.80 2.35 -9.39
CA LEU A 15 -5.83 1.65 -10.23
C LEU A 15 -6.09 0.15 -10.27
N TYR A 16 -6.40 -0.47 -9.13
CA TYR A 16 -6.75 -1.88 -9.04
C TYR A 16 -8.02 -2.23 -9.82
N SER A 17 -9.05 -1.40 -9.70
CA SER A 17 -10.32 -1.56 -10.42
C SER A 17 -10.15 -1.46 -11.93
N ILE A 18 -9.16 -0.70 -12.42
CA ILE A 18 -8.83 -0.65 -13.85
C ILE A 18 -8.02 -1.89 -14.23
N SER A 19 -6.96 -2.20 -13.49
CA SER A 19 -6.16 -3.42 -13.70
C SER A 19 -5.20 -3.67 -12.52
N PRO A 20 -5.14 -4.89 -11.97
CA PRO A 20 -4.12 -5.27 -10.99
C PRO A 20 -2.67 -5.01 -11.46
N ALA A 21 -2.41 -5.15 -12.76
CA ALA A 21 -1.09 -4.89 -13.34
C ALA A 21 -0.72 -3.39 -13.32
N LYS A 22 -1.71 -2.48 -13.40
CA LYS A 22 -1.48 -1.04 -13.29
C LYS A 22 -1.13 -0.65 -11.86
N LEU A 23 -1.84 -1.19 -10.87
CA LEU A 23 -1.49 -0.98 -9.46
C LEU A 23 -0.02 -1.37 -9.21
N ARG A 24 0.37 -2.58 -9.64
CA ARG A 24 1.75 -3.05 -9.45
C ARG A 24 2.81 -2.20 -10.16
N LYS A 25 2.49 -1.64 -11.33
CA LYS A 25 3.38 -0.69 -12.04
C LYS A 25 3.46 0.68 -11.37
N HIS A 26 2.43 1.04 -10.60
CA HIS A 26 2.36 2.32 -9.91
C HIS A 26 3.13 2.30 -8.60
N LEU A 27 3.03 1.19 -7.86
CA LEU A 27 3.73 0.96 -6.61
C LEU A 27 5.24 0.89 -6.83
N LYS A 28 5.98 1.76 -6.14
CA LYS A 28 7.44 1.80 -6.15
C LYS A 28 8.01 1.10 -4.93
N LEU A 29 9.26 0.64 -5.06
CA LEU A 29 10.01 0.09 -3.95
C LEU A 29 10.21 1.13 -2.85
N ASN A 30 10.13 0.71 -1.59
CA ASN A 30 10.22 1.55 -0.38
C ASN A 30 9.13 2.64 -0.29
N GLU A 31 8.10 2.55 -1.13
CA GLU A 31 6.97 3.46 -1.06
C GLU A 31 6.15 3.16 0.19
N LYS A 32 5.75 4.22 0.89
CA LYS A 32 4.95 4.15 2.10
C LYS A 32 3.52 4.57 1.84
N ILE A 33 2.58 3.73 2.27
CA ILE A 33 1.15 3.98 2.16
C ILE A 33 0.57 3.95 3.57
N TYR A 34 -0.19 4.98 3.92
CA TYR A 34 -0.83 5.08 5.23
C TYR A 34 -2.32 4.84 5.09
N THR A 35 -2.88 4.04 5.98
CA THR A 35 -4.31 3.73 6.00
C THR A 35 -4.81 3.53 7.44
N ASP A 36 -6.12 3.51 7.62
CA ASP A 36 -6.80 3.25 8.88
C ASP A 36 -7.37 1.82 8.90
N ASP A 37 -8.08 1.46 9.98
CA ASP A 37 -8.74 0.15 10.13
C ASP A 37 -9.70 -0.20 8.97
N ASP A 38 -10.35 0.80 8.37
CA ASP A 38 -11.32 0.58 7.28
C ASP A 38 -10.62 0.29 5.95
N GLY A 39 -9.51 0.99 5.69
CA GLY A 39 -8.76 0.85 4.44
C GLY A 39 -7.75 -0.31 4.43
N ILE A 40 -7.22 -0.73 5.59
CA ILE A 40 -6.17 -1.76 5.66
C ILE A 40 -6.62 -3.09 5.06
N SER A 41 -7.80 -3.57 5.42
CA SER A 41 -8.33 -4.87 4.94
C SER A 41 -8.44 -4.91 3.41
N GLN A 42 -8.85 -3.79 2.80
CA GLN A 42 -8.95 -3.68 1.34
C GLN A 42 -7.56 -3.62 0.69
N LEU A 43 -6.66 -2.82 1.28
CA LEU A 43 -5.31 -2.64 0.77
C LEU A 43 -4.51 -3.94 0.80
N GLU A 44 -4.56 -4.70 1.90
CA GLU A 44 -3.93 -6.02 2.00
C GLU A 44 -4.48 -7.00 0.95
N GLY A 45 -5.80 -7.01 0.74
CA GLY A 45 -6.43 -7.83 -0.29
C GLY A 45 -5.91 -7.51 -1.70
N MET A 46 -5.80 -6.23 -2.04
CA MET A 46 -5.25 -5.78 -3.33
C MET A 46 -3.77 -6.17 -3.49
N LEU A 47 -2.94 -5.91 -2.47
CA LEU A 47 -1.51 -6.21 -2.50
C LEU A 47 -1.26 -7.72 -2.62
N ARG A 48 -2.01 -8.53 -1.86
CA ARG A 48 -1.97 -9.99 -1.94
C ARG A 48 -2.36 -10.51 -3.32
N ASN A 49 -3.45 -10.00 -3.89
CA ASN A 49 -3.89 -10.37 -5.24
C ASN A 49 -2.88 -9.99 -6.31
N CYS A 50 -2.21 -8.84 -6.14
CA CYS A 50 -1.14 -8.38 -7.03
C CYS A 50 0.21 -9.05 -6.79
N LYS A 51 0.32 -9.96 -5.80
CA LYS A 51 1.58 -10.58 -5.35
C LYS A 51 2.66 -9.54 -5.04
N VAL A 52 2.26 -8.45 -4.41
CA VAL A 52 3.15 -7.39 -3.95
C VAL A 52 3.66 -7.79 -2.57
N ILE A 53 4.98 -7.74 -2.39
CA ILE A 53 5.60 -7.94 -1.08
C ILE A 53 5.56 -6.59 -0.36
N TYR A 54 5.18 -6.60 0.92
CA TYR A 54 5.12 -5.40 1.72
C TYR A 54 5.41 -5.72 3.19
N GLU A 55 5.87 -4.71 3.92
CA GLU A 55 5.96 -4.70 5.37
C GLU A 55 4.81 -3.87 5.94
N LEU A 56 4.23 -4.33 7.05
CA LEU A 56 3.15 -3.64 7.76
C LEU A 56 3.65 -3.17 9.13
N LYS A 57 3.47 -1.89 9.44
CA LYS A 57 3.66 -1.32 10.78
C LYS A 57 2.37 -0.69 11.25
N THR A 58 2.05 -0.88 12.53
CA THR A 58 0.88 -0.26 13.15
C THR A 58 1.35 0.84 14.09
N HIS A 59 0.75 2.02 13.95
CA HIS A 59 0.95 3.18 14.79
C HIS A 59 -0.34 3.43 15.58
N ASP A 60 -0.23 3.30 16.90
CA ASP A 60 -1.31 3.69 17.80
C ASP A 60 -1.16 5.18 18.09
N ILE A 61 -2.06 5.98 17.55
CA ILE A 61 -2.14 7.42 17.80
C ILE A 61 -3.42 7.68 18.60
N PRO A 62 -3.45 8.69 19.50
CA PRO A 62 -4.62 8.91 20.35
C PRO A 62 -5.91 9.04 19.53
N GLY A 63 -6.82 8.08 19.71
CA GLY A 63 -8.12 8.03 19.03
C GLY A 63 -8.14 7.37 17.65
N ARG A 64 -7.01 6.84 17.13
CA ARG A 64 -6.99 6.13 15.83
C ARG A 64 -5.82 5.17 15.69
N LYS A 65 -6.05 3.99 15.11
CA LYS A 65 -4.97 3.14 14.60
C LYS A 65 -4.66 3.51 13.17
N VAL A 66 -3.38 3.73 12.89
CA VAL A 66 -2.87 3.99 11.54
C VAL A 66 -1.90 2.88 11.16
N TYR A 67 -2.08 2.35 9.96
CA TYR A 67 -1.27 1.31 9.37
C TYR A 67 -0.36 1.92 8.33
N GLU A 68 0.95 1.73 8.49
CA GLU A 68 1.99 2.07 7.50
C GLU A 68 2.35 0.79 6.74
N ILE A 69 2.09 0.78 5.44
CA ILE A 69 2.55 -0.26 4.52
C ILE A 69 3.78 0.26 3.79
N THR A 70 4.88 -0.49 3.84
CA THR A 70 6.08 -0.22 3.04
C THR A 70 6.20 -1.28 1.95
N ILE A 71 6.22 -0.86 0.68
CA ILE A 71 6.36 -1.79 -0.46
C ILE A 71 7.79 -2.34 -0.51
N GLY A 72 7.91 -3.65 -0.40
CA GLY A 72 9.18 -4.37 -0.39
C GLY A 72 9.59 -4.86 -1.78
N GLU A 73 10.86 -5.23 -1.91
CA GLU A 73 11.38 -5.83 -3.13
C GLU A 73 10.95 -7.29 -3.21
N LYS A 74 10.66 -7.76 -4.42
CA LYS A 74 10.47 -9.19 -4.64
C LYS A 74 11.80 -9.87 -4.31
N GLN A 75 11.90 -10.60 -3.20
CA GLN A 75 13.06 -11.45 -2.99
C GLN A 75 13.17 -12.40 -4.18
N ALA A 76 14.22 -12.22 -4.99
CA ALA A 76 14.58 -13.14 -6.04
C ALA A 76 15.04 -14.42 -5.34
N ILE A 77 14.25 -15.48 -5.49
CA ILE A 77 14.63 -16.85 -5.13
C ILE A 77 15.57 -17.37 -6.20
#